data_AF-A0A239I537-F1
#
_entry.id   AF-A0A239I537-F1
#
_cell.length_a   1.000
_cell.length_b   1.000
_cell.length_c   1.000
_cell.angle_alpha   90.00
_cell.angle_beta   90.00
_cell.angle_gamma   90.00
#
_symmetry.space_group_name_H-M   'P 1'
#
loop_
_entity.id
_entity.type
_entity.pdbx_description
1 polymer ?
#
loop_
_entity_poly.entity_id
_entity_poly.type
_entity_poly.pdbx_seq_one_letter_code
_entity_poly.pdbx_strand_id
1 'polypeptide(L)'
;MSDDEFAELAIRSARVKNENLQLLHGLRAFEQKLLDLVQGLGCSGNSETIAFDEILDQEEEPIGRTACYLAFTGRELKIGWKEVPRPSEYDYWTLCSLEDAGTDMQRRVSDPKILSSLVADLLQNLDKEFSKTAYVVQSLAQFVTVEKAEIDADLDGLFSGNSMLLDSWLKARKLVLPDPDQSISLSCTHIETVLKGCLKLLGEEGYDHYPVEKLFKRLLGVLRGSSIIGPASSEMLQGVGTMFHGIGTLRNETSHGKNDGYVAHPPELAQTLNHLAGVASVFLMKQTDLALKNR
;
A
#
# COMPACT_ATOMS: atom_id res chain seq x y z
N MET A 1 17.29 -42.93 55.29
CA MET A 1 16.72 -41.76 54.61
C MET A 1 16.28 -40.79 55.68
N SER A 2 16.94 -39.64 55.81
CA SER A 2 16.63 -38.63 56.84
C SER A 2 15.76 -37.51 56.26
N ASP A 3 15.05 -36.80 57.13
CA ASP A 3 14.26 -35.63 56.73
C ASP A 3 15.12 -34.53 56.09
N ASP A 4 16.40 -34.43 56.48
CA ASP A 4 17.38 -33.52 55.88
C ASP A 4 17.70 -33.86 54.41
N GLU A 5 17.75 -35.15 54.05
CA GLU A 5 17.97 -35.60 52.66
C GLU A 5 16.78 -35.25 51.76
N PHE A 6 15.56 -35.35 52.28
CA PHE A 6 14.35 -34.96 51.54
C PHE A 6 14.22 -33.43 51.40
N ALA A 7 14.63 -32.67 52.41
CA ALA A 7 14.66 -31.21 52.33
C ALA A 7 15.65 -30.72 51.27
N GLU A 8 16.86 -31.29 51.23
CA GLU A 8 17.87 -30.95 50.22
C GLU A 8 17.41 -31.34 48.81
N LEU A 9 16.79 -32.52 48.64
CA LEU A 9 16.20 -32.93 47.37
C LEU A 9 15.11 -31.96 46.90
N ALA A 10 14.26 -31.49 47.81
CA ALA A 10 13.20 -30.53 47.50
C ALA A 10 13.78 -29.18 47.02
N ILE A 11 14.82 -28.66 47.69
CA ILE A 11 15.50 -27.43 47.30
C ILE A 11 16.11 -27.56 45.90
N ARG A 12 16.83 -28.66 45.63
CA ARG A 12 17.44 -28.89 44.31
C ARG A 12 16.39 -29.08 43.22
N SER A 13 15.32 -29.81 43.50
CA SER A 13 14.20 -30.00 42.57
C SER A 13 13.52 -28.67 42.22
N ALA A 14 13.28 -27.81 43.21
CA ALA A 14 12.70 -26.48 42.99
C ALA A 14 13.62 -25.61 42.12
N ARG A 15 14.94 -25.68 42.33
CA ARG A 15 15.92 -24.97 41.50
C ARG A 15 15.84 -25.40 40.03
N VAL A 16 15.87 -26.71 39.75
CA VAL A 16 15.77 -27.23 38.38
C VAL A 16 14.45 -26.84 37.72
N LYS A 17 13.33 -26.94 38.45
CA LYS A 17 12.01 -26.50 37.94
C LYS A 17 12.00 -25.02 37.57
N ASN A 18 12.63 -24.16 38.38
CA ASN A 18 12.71 -22.74 38.09
C ASN A 18 13.55 -22.45 36.83
N GLU A 19 14.71 -23.10 36.67
CA GLU A 19 15.52 -22.95 35.45
C GLU A 19 14.77 -23.39 34.19
N ASN A 20 14.03 -24.50 34.27
CA ASN A 20 13.20 -24.98 33.14
C ASN A 20 12.08 -24.00 32.77
N LEU A 21 11.47 -23.33 33.76
CA LEU A 21 10.49 -22.26 33.51
C LEU A 21 11.14 -21.04 32.84
N GLN A 22 12.33 -20.64 33.30
CA GLN A 22 13.07 -19.52 32.69
C GLN A 22 13.45 -19.81 31.24
N LEU A 23 13.79 -21.05 30.91
CA LEU A 23 14.05 -21.49 29.54
C LEU A 23 12.81 -21.28 28.64
N LEU A 24 11.65 -21.76 29.08
CA LEU A 24 10.40 -21.58 28.33
C LEU A 24 10.03 -20.10 28.17
N HIS A 25 10.16 -19.30 29.25
CA HIS A 25 9.94 -17.86 29.18
C HIS A 25 10.92 -17.17 28.23
N GLY A 26 12.18 -17.61 28.18
CA GLY A 26 13.18 -17.10 27.24
C GLY A 26 12.78 -17.35 25.79
N LEU A 27 12.33 -18.57 25.47
CA LEU A 27 11.81 -18.91 24.14
C LEU A 27 10.56 -18.09 23.77
N ARG A 28 9.63 -17.88 24.72
CA ARG A 28 8.44 -17.04 24.51
C ARG A 28 8.80 -15.56 24.32
N ALA A 29 9.79 -15.05 25.05
CA ALA A 29 10.29 -13.69 24.83
C ALA A 29 10.98 -13.55 23.46
N PHE A 30 11.69 -14.59 23.01
CA PHE A 30 12.28 -14.62 21.67
C PHE A 30 11.20 -14.67 20.58
N GLU A 31 10.16 -15.49 20.73
CA GLU A 31 8.98 -15.50 19.86
C GLU A 31 8.33 -14.12 19.75
N GLN A 32 8.10 -13.46 20.89
CA GLN A 32 7.50 -12.13 20.90
C GLN A 32 8.35 -11.12 20.13
N LYS A 33 9.68 -11.16 20.29
CA LYS A 33 10.58 -10.29 19.51
C LYS A 33 10.47 -10.56 18.01
N LEU A 34 10.38 -11.83 17.59
CA LEU A 34 10.19 -12.16 16.18
C LEU A 34 8.85 -11.60 15.68
N LEU A 35 7.77 -11.78 16.44
CA LEU A 35 6.47 -11.22 16.11
C LEU A 35 6.53 -9.70 15.96
N ASP A 36 7.10 -8.98 16.93
CA ASP A 36 7.20 -7.53 16.87
C ASP A 36 7.96 -7.03 15.61
N LEU A 37 8.92 -7.82 15.13
CA LEU A 37 9.74 -7.48 13.95
C LEU A 37 9.08 -7.83 12.62
N VAL A 38 8.31 -8.92 12.54
CA VAL A 38 7.81 -9.47 11.26
C VAL A 38 6.29 -9.60 11.18
N GLN A 39 5.55 -9.14 12.19
CA GLN A 39 4.09 -9.16 12.21
C GLN A 39 3.52 -8.45 10.98
N GLY A 40 2.53 -9.10 10.35
CA GLY A 40 1.86 -8.59 9.15
C GLY A 40 2.58 -8.85 7.84
N LEU A 41 3.85 -9.29 7.87
CA LEU A 41 4.62 -9.62 6.65
C LEU A 41 4.39 -11.06 6.16
N GLY A 42 3.72 -11.91 6.96
CA GLY A 42 3.46 -13.31 6.60
C GLY A 42 4.73 -14.16 6.48
N CYS A 43 5.85 -13.70 7.04
CA CYS A 43 7.14 -14.36 6.95
C CYS A 43 7.24 -15.54 7.93
N SER A 44 7.73 -16.67 7.44
CA SER A 44 8.04 -17.86 8.22
C SER A 44 9.48 -18.30 7.97
N GLY A 45 10.02 -19.12 8.87
CA GLY A 45 11.38 -19.62 8.74
C GLY A 45 11.63 -20.81 9.64
N ASN A 46 12.71 -21.54 9.33
CA ASN A 46 13.12 -22.72 10.07
C ASN A 46 14.59 -22.60 10.48
N SER A 47 14.94 -23.05 11.68
CA SER A 47 16.32 -23.21 12.08
C SER A 47 16.99 -24.37 11.33
N GLU A 48 18.30 -24.46 11.48
CA GLU A 48 19.03 -25.69 11.17
C GLU A 48 18.44 -26.89 11.93
N THR A 49 18.49 -28.05 11.29
CA THR A 49 18.07 -29.33 11.88
C THR A 49 19.20 -29.91 12.72
N ILE A 50 18.88 -30.33 13.94
CA ILE A 50 19.80 -30.98 14.88
C ILE A 50 19.38 -32.40 15.20
N ALA A 51 20.34 -33.22 15.64
CA ALA A 51 20.05 -34.50 16.27
C ALA A 51 19.75 -34.28 17.76
N PHE A 52 18.63 -34.81 18.22
CA PHE A 52 18.12 -34.70 19.59
C PHE A 52 18.62 -35.85 20.47
N ASP A 53 18.33 -37.09 20.06
CA ASP A 53 18.73 -38.33 20.69
C ASP A 53 19.06 -39.42 19.66
N GLU A 54 19.74 -40.47 20.10
CA GLU A 54 19.98 -41.68 19.32
C GLU A 54 18.94 -42.74 19.70
N ILE A 55 18.40 -43.42 18.70
CA ILE A 55 17.50 -44.55 18.87
C ILE A 55 18.39 -45.78 18.86
N LEU A 56 18.40 -46.50 19.98
CA LEU A 56 19.19 -47.72 20.15
C LEU A 56 18.30 -48.96 19.98
N ASP A 57 18.89 -50.05 19.48
CA ASP A 57 18.23 -51.35 19.48
C ASP A 57 18.39 -52.09 20.82
N GLN A 58 18.01 -53.36 20.84
CA GLN A 58 18.07 -54.21 22.04
C GLN A 58 19.51 -54.54 22.47
N GLU A 59 20.50 -54.32 21.61
CA GLU A 59 21.93 -54.56 21.84
C GLU A 59 22.69 -53.26 22.15
N GLU A 60 21.96 -52.15 22.37
CA GLU A 60 22.50 -50.80 22.55
C GLU A 60 23.22 -50.23 21.33
N GLU A 61 22.97 -50.77 20.12
CA GLU A 61 23.53 -50.24 18.87
C GLU A 61 22.64 -49.13 18.29
N PRO A 62 23.22 -48.02 17.77
CA PRO A 62 22.45 -46.92 17.21
C PRO A 62 21.82 -47.29 15.86
N ILE A 63 20.49 -47.42 15.86
CA ILE A 63 19.67 -47.72 14.68
C ILE A 63 19.02 -46.48 14.06
N GLY A 64 19.06 -45.34 14.75
CA GLY A 64 18.52 -44.08 14.26
C GLY A 64 18.74 -42.92 15.22
N ARG A 65 18.03 -41.82 14.97
CA ARG A 65 18.05 -40.61 15.79
C ARG A 65 16.75 -39.84 15.69
N THR A 66 16.34 -39.12 16.72
CA THR A 66 15.35 -38.06 16.56
C THR A 66 16.03 -36.81 16.02
N ALA A 67 15.60 -36.31 14.88
CA ALA A 67 15.97 -35.01 14.36
C ALA A 67 14.94 -33.97 14.83
N CYS A 68 15.38 -32.74 15.15
CA CYS A 68 14.49 -31.63 15.45
C CYS A 68 14.99 -30.29 14.92
N TYR A 69 14.07 -29.33 14.78
CA TYR A 69 14.36 -27.94 14.42
C TYR A 69 13.33 -27.00 15.06
N LEU A 70 13.68 -25.72 15.14
CA LEU A 70 12.78 -24.65 15.59
C LEU A 70 12.16 -23.96 14.38
N ALA A 71 10.84 -23.91 14.33
CA ALA A 71 10.06 -23.28 13.27
C ALA A 71 9.41 -22.00 13.78
N PHE A 72 9.56 -20.89 13.06
CA PHE A 72 8.67 -19.73 13.24
C PHE A 72 7.63 -19.72 12.12
N THR A 73 6.37 -19.86 12.50
CA THR A 73 5.25 -20.02 11.55
C THR A 73 4.70 -18.70 11.00
N GLY A 74 5.28 -17.56 11.39
CA GLY A 74 4.69 -16.24 11.20
C GLY A 74 3.70 -15.82 12.30
N ARG A 75 3.42 -16.72 13.26
CA ARG A 75 2.50 -16.49 14.39
C ARG A 75 3.05 -16.97 15.72
N GLU A 76 3.75 -18.09 15.70
CA GLU A 76 4.31 -18.72 16.90
C GLU A 76 5.52 -19.59 16.52
N LEU A 77 6.35 -19.87 17.52
CA LEU A 77 7.40 -20.86 17.49
C LEU A 77 6.81 -22.25 17.73
N LYS A 78 7.27 -23.20 16.92
CA LYS A 78 6.99 -24.63 17.07
C LYS A 78 8.28 -25.41 16.98
N ILE A 79 8.30 -26.59 17.60
CA ILE A 79 9.40 -27.54 17.45
C ILE A 79 8.94 -28.60 16.47
N GLY A 80 9.64 -28.71 15.35
CA GLY A 80 9.50 -29.79 14.41
C GLY A 80 10.40 -30.94 14.80
N TRP A 81 9.89 -32.17 14.86
CA TRP A 81 10.70 -33.36 15.12
C TRP A 81 10.27 -34.56 14.28
N LYS A 82 11.20 -35.48 14.07
CA LYS A 82 10.97 -36.80 13.44
C LYS A 82 12.09 -37.77 13.75
N GLU A 83 11.80 -39.06 13.70
CA GLU A 83 12.80 -40.14 13.80
C GLU A 83 13.45 -40.41 12.44
N VAL A 84 14.76 -40.67 12.40
CA VAL A 84 15.55 -40.89 11.18
C VAL A 84 16.58 -42.00 11.41
N PRO A 85 16.64 -43.06 10.60
CA PRO A 85 15.75 -43.37 9.49
C PRO A 85 14.42 -43.96 10.00
N ARG A 86 13.29 -43.51 9.45
CA ARG A 86 11.98 -44.14 9.68
C ARG A 86 11.54 -44.86 8.41
N PRO A 87 11.34 -46.18 8.42
CA PRO A 87 10.84 -46.92 7.26
C PRO A 87 9.32 -46.75 7.15
N SER A 88 8.85 -45.58 6.68
CA SER A 88 7.43 -45.37 6.37
C SER A 88 7.24 -44.64 5.04
N GLU A 89 6.09 -44.84 4.39
CA GLU A 89 5.70 -44.12 3.16
C GLU A 89 5.45 -42.61 3.39
N TYR A 90 5.42 -42.17 4.65
CA TYR A 90 5.05 -40.82 5.06
C TYR A 90 6.11 -40.23 6.00
N ASP A 91 7.20 -39.72 5.42
CA ASP A 91 8.30 -39.02 6.11
C ASP A 91 7.94 -37.54 6.38
N TYR A 92 6.98 -37.31 7.27
CA TYR A 92 6.56 -35.97 7.68
C TYR A 92 7.17 -35.54 9.01
N TRP A 93 7.39 -34.24 9.15
CA TRP A 93 7.74 -33.61 10.41
C TRP A 93 6.50 -33.46 11.30
N THR A 94 6.62 -33.82 12.58
CA THR A 94 5.60 -33.52 13.58
C THR A 94 5.91 -32.17 14.21
N LEU A 95 4.95 -31.25 14.22
CA LEU A 95 5.07 -29.95 14.89
C LEU A 95 4.38 -30.00 16.25
N CYS A 96 5.08 -29.61 17.30
CA CYS A 96 4.51 -29.41 18.63
C CYS A 96 4.73 -27.98 19.12
N SER A 97 3.88 -27.55 20.07
CA SER A 97 4.04 -26.28 20.77
C SER A 97 5.29 -26.32 21.66
N LEU A 98 5.75 -25.14 22.09
CA LEU A 98 6.86 -25.08 23.04
C LEU A 98 6.52 -25.78 24.36
N GLU A 99 5.29 -25.66 24.85
CA GLU A 99 4.83 -26.29 26.09
C GLU A 99 4.80 -27.82 26.00
N ASP A 100 4.43 -28.36 24.84
CA ASP A 100 4.25 -29.80 24.64
C ASP A 100 5.57 -30.53 24.35
N ALA A 101 6.61 -29.83 23.88
CA ALA A 101 7.87 -30.44 23.44
C ALA A 101 8.73 -31.04 24.56
N GLY A 102 8.43 -30.72 25.83
CA GLY A 102 9.24 -31.12 26.98
C GLY A 102 10.57 -30.35 27.09
N THR A 103 11.12 -30.30 28.30
CA THR A 103 12.26 -29.44 28.65
C THR A 103 13.53 -29.77 27.87
N ASP A 104 13.80 -31.05 27.57
CA ASP A 104 15.04 -31.42 26.89
C ASP A 104 15.06 -30.94 25.43
N MET A 105 13.93 -31.05 24.72
CA MET A 105 13.81 -30.49 23.36
C MET A 105 13.91 -28.97 23.40
N GLN A 106 13.21 -28.31 24.33
CA GLN A 106 13.32 -26.85 24.55
C GLN A 106 14.78 -26.44 24.74
N ARG A 107 15.56 -27.19 25.55
CA ARG A 107 16.96 -26.87 25.83
C ARG A 107 17.82 -26.97 24.58
N ARG A 108 17.60 -27.99 23.75
CA ARG A 108 18.35 -28.23 22.52
C ARG A 108 18.09 -27.15 21.46
N VAL A 109 16.83 -26.78 21.25
CA VAL A 109 16.48 -25.72 20.27
C VAL A 109 16.81 -24.32 20.75
N SER A 110 17.07 -24.14 22.06
CA SER A 110 17.53 -22.87 22.64
C SER A 110 19.03 -22.63 22.48
N ASP A 111 19.77 -23.53 21.83
CA ASP A 111 21.18 -23.30 21.52
C ASP A 111 21.32 -22.02 20.67
N PRO A 112 22.22 -21.08 21.03
CA PRO A 112 22.38 -19.82 20.31
C PRO A 112 22.61 -19.98 18.81
N LYS A 113 23.26 -21.06 18.37
CA LYS A 113 23.46 -21.33 16.94
C LYS A 113 22.14 -21.63 16.24
N ILE A 114 21.25 -22.36 16.89
CA ILE A 114 19.94 -22.73 16.35
C ILE A 114 19.04 -21.49 16.26
N LEU A 115 18.98 -20.69 17.33
CA LEU A 115 18.26 -19.41 17.31
C LEU A 115 18.80 -18.47 16.23
N SER A 116 20.13 -18.38 16.08
CA SER A 116 20.76 -17.55 15.05
C SER A 116 20.47 -18.04 13.63
N SER A 117 20.45 -19.36 13.42
CA SER A 117 20.12 -19.95 12.11
C SER A 117 18.68 -19.67 11.70
N LEU A 118 17.73 -19.69 12.65
CA LEU A 118 16.34 -19.30 12.39
C LEU A 118 16.25 -17.82 11.97
N VAL A 119 16.97 -16.93 12.66
CA VAL A 119 17.01 -15.51 12.29
C VAL A 119 17.61 -15.33 10.89
N ALA A 120 18.67 -16.06 10.56
CA ALA A 120 19.28 -16.00 9.24
C ALA A 120 18.32 -16.47 8.13
N ASP A 121 17.57 -17.55 8.35
CA ASP A 121 16.56 -18.04 7.42
C ASP A 121 15.42 -17.02 7.23
N LEU A 122 14.95 -16.40 8.32
CA LEU A 122 13.95 -15.34 8.28
C LEU A 122 14.43 -14.13 7.46
N LEU A 123 15.67 -13.68 7.65
CA LEU A 123 16.24 -12.58 6.85
C LEU A 123 16.25 -12.91 5.35
N GLN A 124 16.68 -14.12 4.99
CA GLN A 124 16.66 -14.55 3.58
C GLN A 124 15.23 -14.63 3.01
N ASN A 125 14.27 -15.08 3.80
CA ASN A 125 12.88 -15.16 3.36
C ASN A 125 12.26 -13.76 3.22
N LEU A 126 12.59 -12.81 4.10
CA LEU A 126 12.20 -11.41 3.96
C LEU A 126 12.78 -10.77 2.69
N ASP A 127 14.05 -10.98 2.39
CA ASP A 127 14.68 -10.46 1.16
C ASP A 127 14.03 -11.03 -0.11
N LYS A 128 13.66 -12.31 -0.09
CA LYS A 128 12.90 -12.95 -1.18
C LYS A 128 11.52 -12.33 -1.34
N GLU A 129 10.78 -12.13 -0.24
CA GLU A 129 9.44 -11.51 -0.31
C GLU A 129 9.49 -10.04 -0.75
N PHE A 130 10.50 -9.28 -0.31
CA PHE A 130 10.76 -7.93 -0.80
C PHE A 130 10.99 -7.94 -2.31
N SER A 131 11.87 -8.80 -2.81
CA SER A 131 12.21 -8.87 -4.24
C SER A 131 10.99 -9.20 -5.11
N LYS A 132 10.13 -10.13 -4.66
CA LYS A 132 8.86 -10.44 -5.35
C LYS A 132 7.91 -9.25 -5.38
N THR A 133 7.76 -8.58 -4.24
CA THR A 133 6.81 -7.46 -4.08
C THR A 133 7.27 -6.22 -4.84
N ALA A 134 8.57 -5.88 -4.77
CA ALA A 134 9.15 -4.71 -5.42
C ALA A 134 8.93 -4.72 -6.94
N TYR A 135 9.10 -5.88 -7.58
CA TYR A 135 8.84 -6.04 -9.01
C TYR A 135 7.38 -5.75 -9.39
N VAL A 136 6.43 -6.27 -8.59
CA VAL A 136 5.00 -6.05 -8.81
C VAL A 136 4.65 -4.58 -8.61
N VAL A 137 5.15 -3.95 -7.55
CA VAL A 137 4.95 -2.51 -7.29
C VAL A 137 5.48 -1.66 -8.44
N GLN A 138 6.69 -1.97 -8.94
CA GLN A 138 7.26 -1.26 -10.08
C GLN A 138 6.42 -1.43 -11.35
N SER A 139 5.94 -2.64 -11.62
CA SER A 139 5.09 -2.93 -12.79
C SER A 139 3.75 -2.18 -12.71
N LEU A 140 3.14 -2.14 -11.53
CA LEU A 140 1.90 -1.38 -11.30
C LEU A 140 2.13 0.13 -11.47
N ALA A 141 3.24 0.66 -10.97
CA ALA A 141 3.60 2.07 -11.16
C ALA A 141 3.80 2.42 -12.64
N GLN A 142 4.42 1.53 -13.42
CA GLN A 142 4.55 1.69 -14.88
C GLN A 142 3.18 1.68 -15.56
N PHE A 143 2.30 0.75 -15.20
CA PHE A 143 0.94 0.70 -15.75
C PHE A 143 0.19 2.03 -15.52
N VAL A 144 0.19 2.55 -14.29
CA VAL A 144 -0.42 3.85 -13.96
C VAL A 144 0.22 4.99 -14.76
N THR A 145 1.53 4.95 -14.97
CA THR A 145 2.24 5.95 -15.78
C THR A 145 1.83 5.91 -17.25
N VAL A 146 1.61 4.72 -17.82
CA VAL A 146 1.14 4.55 -19.20
C VAL A 146 -0.28 5.10 -19.36
N GLU A 147 -1.21 4.69 -18.49
CA GLU A 147 -2.60 5.19 -18.52
C GLU A 147 -2.65 6.72 -18.39
N LYS A 148 -1.81 7.28 -17.51
CA LYS A 148 -1.64 8.73 -17.38
C LYS A 148 -1.19 9.38 -18.69
N ALA A 149 -0.20 8.80 -19.36
CA ALA A 149 0.33 9.32 -20.62
C ALA A 149 -0.71 9.23 -21.75
N GLU A 150 -1.58 8.23 -21.75
CA GLU A 150 -2.68 8.12 -22.71
C GLU A 150 -3.74 9.21 -22.51
N ILE A 151 -4.14 9.49 -21.27
CA ILE A 151 -5.03 10.63 -20.96
C ILE A 151 -4.40 11.94 -21.40
N ASP A 152 -3.10 12.10 -21.13
CA ASP A 152 -2.35 13.29 -21.52
C ASP A 152 -2.31 13.47 -23.04
N ALA A 153 -2.08 12.39 -23.79
CA ALA A 153 -2.04 12.38 -25.25
C ALA A 153 -3.41 12.65 -25.88
N ASP A 154 -4.49 12.10 -25.31
CA ASP A 154 -5.86 12.37 -25.78
C ASP A 154 -6.22 13.85 -25.58
N LEU A 155 -5.93 14.41 -24.40
CA LEU A 155 -6.15 15.84 -24.13
C LEU A 155 -5.29 16.75 -25.02
N ASP A 156 -4.02 16.42 -25.26
CA ASP A 156 -3.17 17.12 -26.23
C ASP A 156 -3.82 17.14 -27.63
N GLY A 157 -4.35 15.99 -28.08
CA GLY A 157 -5.06 15.87 -29.35
C GLY A 157 -6.34 16.72 -29.40
N LEU A 158 -7.14 16.69 -28.33
CA LEU A 158 -8.42 17.40 -28.24
C LEU A 158 -8.25 18.92 -28.18
N PHE A 159 -7.14 19.42 -27.62
CA PHE A 159 -6.82 20.85 -27.59
C PHE A 159 -5.97 21.34 -28.77
N SER A 160 -5.42 20.44 -29.60
CA SER A 160 -4.52 20.80 -30.72
C SER A 160 -5.10 21.83 -31.70
N GLY A 161 -6.42 21.88 -31.87
CA GLY A 161 -7.12 22.88 -32.69
C GLY A 161 -7.20 24.28 -32.08
N ASN A 162 -6.77 24.48 -30.82
CA ASN A 162 -6.80 25.76 -30.11
C ASN A 162 -5.52 25.93 -29.28
N SER A 163 -4.51 26.57 -29.87
CA SER A 163 -3.17 26.74 -29.28
C SER A 163 -3.19 27.44 -27.92
N MET A 164 -4.09 28.40 -27.70
CA MET A 164 -4.22 29.09 -26.42
C MET A 164 -4.71 28.15 -25.31
N LEU A 165 -5.69 27.29 -25.61
CA LEU A 165 -6.21 26.30 -24.66
C LEU A 165 -5.17 25.21 -24.38
N LEU A 166 -4.50 24.72 -25.42
CA LEU A 166 -3.40 23.77 -25.27
C LEU A 166 -2.29 24.34 -24.39
N ASP A 167 -1.81 25.55 -24.68
CA ASP A 167 -0.74 26.20 -23.91
C ASP A 167 -1.13 26.41 -22.44
N SER A 168 -2.37 26.83 -22.18
CA SER A 168 -2.83 27.04 -20.80
C SER A 168 -2.92 25.73 -20.01
N TRP A 169 -3.38 24.64 -20.63
CA TRP A 169 -3.42 23.32 -20.00
C TRP A 169 -2.01 22.75 -19.78
N LEU A 170 -1.13 22.85 -20.78
CA LEU A 170 0.27 22.41 -20.69
C LEU A 170 1.05 23.14 -19.60
N LYS A 171 0.79 24.43 -19.38
CA LYS A 171 1.40 25.20 -18.29
C LYS A 171 1.02 24.64 -16.93
N ALA A 172 -0.24 24.26 -16.72
CA ALA A 172 -0.68 23.61 -15.50
C ALA A 172 -0.04 22.22 -15.36
N ARG A 173 -0.08 21.39 -16.41
CA ARG A 173 0.49 20.03 -16.42
C ARG A 173 1.96 20.00 -16.03
N LYS A 174 2.77 20.92 -16.57
CA LYS A 174 4.23 21.00 -16.28
C LYS A 174 4.55 21.26 -14.81
N LEU A 175 3.60 21.80 -14.05
CA LEU A 175 3.81 22.14 -12.63
C LEU A 175 3.33 21.07 -11.66
N VAL A 176 2.67 20.00 -12.12
CA VAL A 176 2.15 18.94 -11.25
C VAL A 176 3.20 18.42 -10.25
N LEU A 177 4.42 18.19 -10.71
CA LEU A 177 5.52 17.71 -9.87
C LEU A 177 6.27 18.85 -9.16
N PRO A 178 6.77 19.90 -9.85
CA PRO A 178 7.61 20.90 -9.19
C PRO A 178 6.84 21.88 -8.31
N ASP A 179 5.54 22.08 -8.54
CA ASP A 179 4.68 22.98 -7.76
C ASP A 179 3.19 22.57 -7.87
N PRO A 180 2.74 21.57 -7.09
CA PRO A 180 1.38 21.03 -7.15
C PRO A 180 0.29 22.10 -6.95
N ASP A 181 0.52 23.05 -6.03
CA ASP A 181 -0.45 24.11 -5.72
C ASP A 181 -0.60 25.08 -6.88
N GLN A 182 0.51 25.43 -7.54
CA GLN A 182 0.48 26.26 -8.73
C GLN A 182 -0.15 25.51 -9.92
N SER A 183 0.04 24.19 -10.04
CA SER A 183 -0.66 23.37 -11.03
C SER A 183 -2.19 23.43 -10.86
N ILE A 184 -2.68 23.31 -9.61
CA ILE A 184 -4.11 23.45 -9.30
C ILE A 184 -4.61 24.85 -9.69
N SER A 185 -3.84 25.88 -9.33
CA SER A 185 -4.18 27.27 -9.66
C SER A 185 -4.28 27.50 -11.17
N LEU A 186 -3.30 27.03 -11.94
CA LEU A 186 -3.30 27.14 -13.39
C LEU A 186 -4.37 26.26 -14.05
N SER A 187 -4.72 25.11 -13.47
CA SER A 187 -5.84 24.28 -13.94
C SER A 187 -7.18 25.02 -13.79
N CYS A 188 -7.35 25.78 -12.70
CA CYS A 188 -8.51 26.66 -12.52
C CYS A 188 -8.51 27.82 -13.55
N THR A 189 -7.35 28.43 -13.83
CA THR A 189 -7.21 29.45 -14.88
C THR A 189 -7.53 28.90 -16.27
N HIS A 190 -7.13 27.66 -16.56
CA HIS A 190 -7.49 26.98 -17.81
C HIS A 190 -9.02 26.84 -17.94
N ILE A 191 -9.70 26.34 -16.90
CA ILE A 191 -11.17 26.25 -16.87
C ILE A 191 -11.82 27.61 -17.12
N GLU A 192 -11.33 28.67 -16.45
CA GLU A 192 -11.83 30.03 -16.65
C GLU A 192 -11.69 30.48 -18.11
N THR A 193 -10.55 30.18 -18.73
CA THR A 193 -10.28 30.50 -20.12
C THR A 193 -11.23 29.78 -21.07
N VAL A 194 -11.47 28.48 -20.84
CA VAL A 194 -12.41 27.67 -21.64
C VAL A 194 -13.83 28.21 -21.52
N LEU A 195 -14.29 28.49 -20.29
CA LEU A 195 -15.63 29.02 -20.05
C LEU A 195 -15.88 30.35 -20.77
N LYS A 196 -14.92 31.28 -20.66
CA LYS A 196 -14.96 32.56 -21.38
C LYS A 196 -14.94 32.35 -22.89
N GLY A 197 -14.12 31.43 -23.38
CA GLY A 197 -14.06 31.05 -24.80
C GLY A 197 -15.40 30.55 -25.32
N CYS A 198 -16.04 29.61 -24.61
CA CYS A 198 -17.35 29.07 -25.00
C CYS A 198 -18.45 30.15 -24.99
N LEU A 199 -18.50 31.00 -23.96
CA LEU A 199 -19.44 32.11 -23.88
C LEU A 199 -19.25 33.10 -25.04
N LYS A 200 -17.99 33.43 -25.37
CA LYS A 200 -17.65 34.28 -26.52
C LYS A 200 -18.17 33.70 -27.83
N LEU A 201 -17.94 32.41 -28.07
CA LEU A 201 -18.42 31.75 -29.29
C LEU A 201 -19.95 31.76 -29.39
N LEU A 202 -20.65 31.67 -28.25
CA LEU A 202 -22.11 31.75 -28.18
C LEU A 202 -22.67 33.17 -28.28
N GLY A 203 -21.82 34.20 -28.43
CA GLY A 203 -22.22 35.60 -28.57
C GLY A 203 -22.65 36.25 -27.26
N GLU A 204 -22.26 35.69 -26.12
CA GLU A 204 -22.51 36.30 -24.81
C GLU A 204 -21.51 37.43 -24.54
N GLU A 205 -21.87 38.36 -23.65
CA GLU A 205 -21.05 39.50 -23.25
C GLU A 205 -21.14 39.76 -21.73
N GLY A 206 -20.28 40.63 -21.18
CA GLY A 206 -20.37 41.10 -19.79
C GLY A 206 -19.90 40.11 -18.71
N TYR A 207 -19.17 39.07 -19.08
CA TYR A 207 -18.71 38.01 -18.17
C TYR A 207 -17.22 38.08 -17.80
N ASP A 208 -16.48 39.10 -18.25
CA ASP A 208 -15.01 39.15 -18.14
C ASP A 208 -14.48 39.03 -16.70
N HIS A 209 -15.25 39.52 -15.73
CA HIS A 209 -14.91 39.50 -14.30
C HIS A 209 -15.66 38.44 -13.49
N TYR A 210 -16.36 37.52 -14.15
CA TYR A 210 -17.10 36.49 -13.45
C TYR A 210 -16.15 35.41 -12.91
N PRO A 211 -16.30 34.97 -11.65
CA PRO A 211 -15.63 33.77 -11.17
C PRO A 211 -16.13 32.54 -11.91
N VAL A 212 -15.34 31.46 -11.88
CA VAL A 212 -15.62 30.17 -12.55
C VAL A 212 -17.06 29.69 -12.34
N GLU A 213 -17.59 29.76 -11.12
CA GLU A 213 -18.98 29.36 -10.85
C GLU A 213 -20.02 30.19 -11.59
N LYS A 214 -19.84 31.52 -11.66
CA LYS A 214 -20.76 32.41 -12.37
C LYS A 214 -20.64 32.24 -13.88
N LEU A 215 -19.42 32.07 -14.39
CA LEU A 215 -19.15 31.74 -15.78
C LEU A 215 -19.86 30.43 -16.18
N PHE A 216 -19.67 29.38 -15.39
CA PHE A 216 -20.27 28.07 -15.62
C PHE A 216 -21.81 28.15 -15.57
N LYS A 217 -22.38 28.80 -14.54
CA LYS A 217 -23.84 28.97 -14.44
C LYS A 217 -24.42 29.73 -15.65
N ARG A 218 -23.75 30.77 -16.13
CA ARG A 218 -24.16 31.52 -17.32
C ARG A 218 -24.16 30.62 -18.55
N LEU A 219 -23.05 29.93 -18.79
CA LEU A 219 -22.89 29.04 -19.94
C LEU A 219 -23.92 27.91 -19.93
N LEU A 220 -24.12 27.25 -18.78
CA LEU A 220 -25.12 26.22 -18.62
C LEU A 220 -26.54 26.73 -18.93
N GLY A 221 -26.86 27.97 -18.53
CA GLY A 221 -28.13 28.62 -18.86
C GLY A 221 -28.33 28.76 -20.37
N VAL A 222 -27.31 29.24 -21.09
CA VAL A 222 -27.35 29.38 -22.56
C VAL A 222 -27.50 28.03 -23.24
N LEU A 223 -26.71 27.04 -22.81
CA LEU A 223 -26.73 25.70 -23.38
C LEU A 223 -28.09 25.00 -23.15
N ARG A 224 -28.71 25.14 -21.98
CA ARG A 224 -30.05 24.62 -21.71
C ARG A 224 -31.14 25.33 -22.51
N GLY A 225 -31.01 26.64 -22.68
CA GLY A 225 -31.94 27.43 -23.50
C GLY A 225 -31.96 27.01 -24.97
N SER A 226 -30.88 26.40 -25.46
CA SER A 226 -30.78 25.92 -26.83
C SER A 226 -31.64 24.67 -27.13
N SER A 227 -32.19 23.99 -26.12
CA SER A 227 -32.99 22.74 -26.24
C SER A 227 -32.30 21.57 -26.96
N ILE A 228 -31.02 21.70 -27.33
CA ILE A 228 -30.22 20.67 -28.02
C ILE A 228 -29.63 19.67 -27.02
N ILE A 229 -29.41 20.10 -25.77
CA ILE A 229 -28.82 19.26 -24.73
C ILE A 229 -29.93 18.48 -24.02
N GLY A 230 -29.93 17.15 -24.18
CA GLY A 230 -30.86 16.27 -23.50
C GLY A 230 -30.68 16.22 -21.98
N PRO A 231 -31.64 15.63 -21.24
CA PRO A 231 -31.63 15.59 -19.77
C PRO A 231 -30.33 15.01 -19.18
N ALA A 232 -29.86 13.88 -19.71
CA ALA A 232 -28.63 13.23 -19.23
C ALA A 232 -27.38 14.12 -19.42
N SER A 233 -27.22 14.75 -20.58
CA SER A 233 -26.10 15.67 -20.84
C SER A 233 -26.18 16.93 -19.96
N SER A 234 -27.40 17.38 -19.64
CA SER A 234 -27.62 18.50 -18.71
C SER A 234 -27.22 18.15 -17.26
N GLU A 235 -27.45 16.91 -16.82
CA GLU A 235 -26.98 16.39 -15.52
C GLU A 235 -25.45 16.24 -15.52
N MET A 236 -24.87 15.70 -16.59
CA MET A 236 -23.41 15.60 -16.73
C MET A 236 -22.74 16.98 -16.67
N LEU A 237 -23.33 17.99 -17.32
CA LEU A 237 -22.86 19.37 -17.21
C LEU A 237 -22.94 19.87 -15.77
N GLN A 238 -24.01 19.60 -15.01
CA GLN A 238 -24.03 19.94 -13.59
C GLN A 238 -22.89 19.27 -12.81
N GLY A 239 -22.58 18.00 -13.10
CA GLY A 239 -21.43 17.31 -12.55
C GLY A 239 -20.11 18.03 -12.86
N VAL A 240 -19.91 18.48 -14.10
CA VAL A 240 -18.77 19.32 -14.49
C VAL A 240 -18.72 20.63 -13.68
N GLY A 241 -19.86 21.27 -13.45
CA GLY A 241 -19.94 22.46 -12.60
C GLY A 241 -19.45 22.21 -11.17
N THR A 242 -19.82 21.06 -10.59
CA THR A 242 -19.35 20.65 -9.26
C THR A 242 -17.84 20.41 -9.24
N MET A 243 -17.28 19.76 -10.28
CA MET A 243 -15.83 19.56 -10.40
C MET A 243 -15.08 20.90 -10.47
N PHE A 244 -15.56 21.82 -11.32
CA PHE A 244 -14.97 23.16 -11.46
C PHE A 244 -15.03 23.97 -10.15
N HIS A 245 -16.13 23.87 -9.42
CA HIS A 245 -16.25 24.47 -8.09
C HIS A 245 -15.21 23.88 -7.12
N GLY A 246 -15.09 22.55 -7.04
CA GLY A 246 -14.10 21.89 -6.18
C GLY A 246 -12.65 22.32 -6.49
N ILE A 247 -12.29 22.37 -7.78
CA ILE A 247 -10.97 22.85 -8.22
C ILE A 247 -10.75 24.32 -7.82
N GLY A 248 -11.78 25.16 -7.97
CA GLY A 248 -11.74 26.56 -7.54
C GLY A 248 -11.57 26.74 -6.03
N THR A 249 -12.20 25.87 -5.22
CA THR A 249 -12.05 25.86 -3.76
C THR A 249 -10.62 25.50 -3.36
N LEU A 250 -10.05 24.42 -3.91
CA LEU A 250 -8.68 24.00 -3.64
C LEU A 250 -7.63 25.06 -4.04
N ARG A 251 -7.87 25.78 -5.15
CA ARG A 251 -7.06 26.96 -5.48
C ARG A 251 -7.13 28.00 -4.36
N ASN A 252 -8.31 28.33 -3.85
CA ASN A 252 -8.46 29.38 -2.84
C ASN A 252 -7.79 29.03 -1.50
N GLU A 253 -7.71 27.75 -1.14
CA GLU A 253 -6.98 27.26 0.05
C GLU A 253 -5.49 27.58 0.01
N THR A 254 -4.89 27.67 -1.18
CA THR A 254 -3.46 27.98 -1.37
C THR A 254 -3.22 29.46 -1.68
N SER A 255 -4.25 30.19 -2.12
CA SER A 255 -4.16 31.58 -2.60
C SER A 255 -4.13 32.64 -1.50
N HIS A 256 -4.62 32.32 -0.29
CA HIS A 256 -4.81 33.31 0.80
C HIS A 256 -3.71 33.31 1.87
N GLY A 257 -2.59 32.63 1.60
CA GLY A 257 -1.43 32.55 2.49
C GLY A 257 -1.28 31.18 3.14
N LYS A 258 -0.05 30.69 3.21
CA LYS A 258 0.31 29.43 3.86
C LYS A 258 0.42 29.69 5.37
N ASN A 259 -0.59 29.27 6.14
CA ASN A 259 -0.55 29.34 7.60
C ASN A 259 0.48 28.34 8.17
N ASP A 260 0.87 28.47 9.45
CA ASP A 260 1.89 27.60 10.10
C ASP A 260 1.56 26.08 10.07
N GLY A 261 0.32 25.70 9.78
CA GLY A 261 -0.12 24.30 9.60
C GLY A 261 -0.31 23.87 8.14
N TYR A 262 0.17 24.67 7.18
CA TYR A 262 -0.05 24.39 5.77
C TYR A 262 0.73 23.16 5.30
N VAL A 263 0.01 22.23 4.67
CA VAL A 263 0.57 21.08 3.97
C VAL A 263 0.32 21.27 2.49
N ALA A 264 1.39 21.25 1.69
CA ALA A 264 1.29 21.35 0.24
C ALA A 264 0.47 20.19 -0.32
N HIS A 265 -0.29 20.43 -1.39
CA HIS A 265 -1.04 19.35 -2.02
C HIS A 265 -0.10 18.31 -2.62
N PRO A 266 -0.45 17.01 -2.52
CA PRO A 266 0.37 15.97 -3.14
C PRO A 266 0.29 16.05 -4.67
N PRO A 267 1.38 15.73 -5.41
CA PRO A 267 1.39 15.74 -6.87
C PRO A 267 0.30 14.88 -7.51
N GLU A 268 -0.09 13.77 -6.89
CA GLU A 268 -1.14 12.87 -7.37
C GLU A 268 -2.51 13.57 -7.41
N LEU A 269 -2.79 14.41 -6.41
CA LEU A 269 -4.00 15.22 -6.38
C LEU A 269 -3.95 16.31 -7.46
N ALA A 270 -2.83 17.04 -7.57
CA ALA A 270 -2.67 18.06 -8.60
C ALA A 270 -2.80 17.49 -10.02
N GLN A 271 -2.26 16.29 -10.27
CA GLN A 271 -2.40 15.58 -11.53
C GLN A 271 -3.87 15.27 -11.83
N THR A 272 -4.58 14.70 -10.85
CA THR A 272 -5.99 14.33 -11.01
C THR A 272 -6.84 15.55 -11.33
N LEU A 273 -6.60 16.67 -10.64
CA LEU A 273 -7.32 17.92 -10.87
C LEU A 273 -7.00 18.53 -12.24
N ASN A 274 -5.74 18.42 -12.70
CA ASN A 274 -5.35 18.86 -14.04
C ASN A 274 -6.04 18.03 -15.15
N HIS A 275 -6.15 16.72 -14.96
CA HIS A 275 -6.89 15.83 -15.87
C HIS A 275 -8.38 16.12 -15.87
N LEU A 276 -9.01 16.26 -14.69
CA LEU A 276 -10.42 16.61 -14.58
C LEU A 276 -10.72 17.97 -15.24
N ALA A 277 -9.86 18.97 -15.01
CA ALA A 277 -9.96 20.28 -15.64
C ALA A 277 -9.93 20.18 -17.18
N GLY A 278 -9.01 19.37 -17.73
CA GLY A 278 -8.90 19.11 -19.16
C GLY A 278 -10.12 18.39 -19.75
N VAL A 279 -10.46 17.22 -19.21
CA VAL A 279 -11.56 16.38 -19.71
C VAL A 279 -12.90 17.11 -19.65
N ALA A 280 -13.20 17.75 -18.52
CA ALA A 280 -14.44 18.48 -18.34
C ALA A 280 -14.53 19.72 -19.25
N SER A 281 -13.39 20.38 -19.50
CA SER A 281 -13.29 21.48 -20.47
C SER A 281 -13.58 21.01 -21.89
N VAL A 282 -13.01 19.88 -22.32
CA VAL A 282 -13.29 19.31 -23.66
C VAL A 282 -14.77 18.93 -23.78
N PHE A 283 -15.35 18.29 -22.77
CA PHE A 283 -16.77 17.94 -22.79
C PHE A 283 -17.64 19.19 -23.00
N LEU A 284 -17.36 20.26 -22.26
CA LEU A 284 -18.07 21.53 -22.36
C LEU A 284 -17.91 22.19 -23.74
N MET A 285 -16.70 22.16 -24.31
CA MET A 285 -16.43 22.64 -25.67
C MET A 285 -17.25 21.86 -26.70
N LYS A 286 -17.29 20.52 -26.61
CA LYS A 286 -18.11 19.68 -27.50
C LYS A 286 -19.60 20.01 -27.41
N GLN A 287 -20.13 20.24 -26.20
CA GLN A 287 -21.52 20.68 -26.02
C GLN A 287 -21.78 22.07 -26.62
N THR A 288 -20.79 22.96 -26.53
CA THR A 288 -20.86 24.30 -27.11
C THR A 288 -20.86 24.25 -28.64
N ASP A 289 -19.98 23.43 -29.24
CA ASP A 289 -19.94 23.22 -30.69
C ASP A 289 -21.23 22.62 -31.23
N LEU A 290 -21.84 21.67 -30.49
CA LEU A 290 -23.15 21.12 -30.82
C LEU A 290 -24.23 22.20 -30.78
N ALA A 291 -24.22 23.09 -29.79
CA ALA A 291 -25.14 24.21 -29.72
C ALA A 291 -24.97 25.18 -30.90
N LEU A 292 -23.73 25.44 -31.33
CA LEU A 292 -23.42 26.32 -32.46
C LEU A 292 -23.83 25.76 -33.81
N LYS A 293 -23.60 24.47 -34.06
CA LYS A 293 -23.95 23.82 -35.34
C LYS A 293 -25.46 23.75 -35.61
N ASN A 294 -26.27 23.90 -34.57
CA ASN A 294 -27.73 23.80 -34.63
C ASN A 294 -28.42 25.17 -34.40
N ARG A 295 -27.66 26.27 -34.40
CA ARG A 295 -28.17 27.64 -34.53
C ARG A 295 -28.29 28.03 -36.00
#